data_AF-A0A5N6HEE8-F1
#
_entry.id   AF-A0A5N6HEE8-F1
#
_cell.length_a   1.000
_cell.length_b   1.000
_cell.length_c   1.000
_cell.angle_alpha   90.00
_cell.angle_beta   90.00
_cell.angle_gamma   90.00
#
_symmetry.space_group_name_H-M   'P 1'
#
loop_
_entity.id
_entity.type
_entity.pdbx_description
1 polymer ?
#
loop_
_entity_poly.entity_id
_entity_poly.type
_entity_poly.pdbx_seq_one_letter_code
_entity_poly.pdbx_strand_id
1 'polypeptide(L)'
;MNTDTSKPARYRLCHRQQKPRSPSTQAVDHDGHRTRHTPFLFGLVFTCRTIYCEAVLLLYSTAQFIFNSANSIIRFLRTTSKDFQAAIRHVELNHIMYNEPRLTEFRPFKIRSDIAWYNACEEMASACVSLKVLHVRLAIYDWPIRLEIGELWSMPLLLFGHYDGGLDYAGIQLQMRRFQDDKLRTVERALEQTMMKPKMFQIREDERLSKELMGPIKAKKVLKIVV
;
A
#
# COMPACT_ATOMS: atom_id res chain seq x y z
N MET A 1 4.31 50.38 -20.51
CA MET A 1 4.69 50.47 -19.07
C MET A 1 3.76 49.54 -18.31
N ASN A 2 4.15 48.55 -17.52
CA ASN A 2 5.45 47.99 -17.15
C ASN A 2 5.14 46.53 -16.75
N THR A 3 5.46 45.55 -17.58
CA THR A 3 5.49 44.14 -17.15
C THR A 3 6.79 43.95 -16.41
N ASP A 4 6.76 44.19 -15.10
CA ASP A 4 7.91 44.06 -14.22
C ASP A 4 8.35 42.58 -14.16
N THR A 5 9.32 42.22 -14.99
CA THR A 5 9.91 40.87 -15.14
C THR A 5 10.91 40.53 -14.03
N SER A 6 10.94 41.28 -12.92
CA SER A 6 11.96 41.16 -11.87
C SER A 6 11.66 40.17 -10.74
N LYS A 7 10.51 39.46 -10.77
CA LYS A 7 10.15 38.52 -9.70
C LYS A 7 10.20 37.06 -10.18
N PRO A 8 11.15 36.23 -9.70
CA PRO A 8 11.13 34.81 -10.02
C PRO A 8 9.83 34.19 -9.49
N ALA A 9 9.15 33.41 -10.34
CA ALA A 9 7.97 32.65 -9.95
C ALA A 9 8.33 31.76 -8.76
N ARG A 10 7.88 32.14 -7.56
CA ARG A 10 8.05 31.33 -6.35
C ARG A 10 7.07 30.17 -6.43
N TYR A 11 7.50 29.07 -7.05
CA TYR A 11 6.81 27.79 -6.92
C TYR A 11 6.91 27.33 -5.46
N ARG A 12 5.90 27.62 -4.65
CA ARG A 12 5.76 26.98 -3.35
C ARG A 12 5.25 25.57 -3.60
N LEU A 13 6.10 24.57 -3.38
CA LEU A 13 5.69 23.18 -3.25
C LEU A 13 4.84 23.07 -1.98
N CYS A 14 3.52 23.26 -2.11
CA CYS A 14 2.59 22.99 -1.04
C CYS A 14 2.41 21.47 -0.96
N HIS A 15 3.04 20.83 0.02
CA HIS A 15 2.75 19.44 0.34
C HIS A 15 1.36 19.37 0.99
N ARG A 16 0.32 19.19 0.16
CA ARG A 16 -1.02 18.90 0.66
C ARG A 16 -0.98 17.48 1.20
N GLN A 17 -0.99 17.34 2.52
CA GLN A 17 -1.04 16.03 3.18
C GLN A 17 -2.27 15.29 2.63
N GLN A 18 -2.03 14.16 1.95
CA GLN A 18 -3.12 13.35 1.45
C GLN A 18 -3.91 12.80 2.64
N LYS A 19 -5.24 12.76 2.52
CA LYS A 19 -6.07 12.16 3.56
C LYS A 19 -5.65 10.70 3.74
N PRO A 20 -5.62 10.18 4.98
CA PRO A 20 -5.47 8.76 5.22
C PRO A 20 -6.54 8.01 4.43
N ARG A 21 -6.15 6.97 3.70
CA ARG A 21 -7.11 6.11 3.00
C ARG A 21 -7.70 5.12 4.00
N SER A 22 -8.95 4.75 3.78
CA SER A 22 -9.57 3.68 4.57
C SER A 22 -8.70 2.41 4.48
N PRO A 23 -8.27 1.82 5.62
CA PRO A 23 -7.37 0.67 5.61
C PRO A 23 -7.90 -0.55 4.87
N SER A 24 -9.23 -0.71 4.82
CA SER A 24 -9.91 -1.84 4.17
C SER A 24 -10.36 -1.55 2.74
N THR A 25 -10.69 -0.29 2.40
CA THR A 25 -11.27 0.03 1.08
C THR A 25 -10.35 0.85 0.19
N GLN A 26 -9.25 1.39 0.73
CA GLN A 26 -8.38 2.37 0.07
C GLN A 26 -9.11 3.61 -0.47
N ALA A 27 -10.40 3.76 -0.17
CA ALA A 27 -11.17 4.94 -0.51
C ALA A 27 -10.61 6.13 0.26
N VAL A 28 -10.50 7.26 -0.44
CA VAL A 28 -10.31 8.55 0.22
C VAL A 28 -11.67 8.92 0.78
N ASP A 29 -11.81 9.04 2.10
CA ASP A 29 -13.06 9.49 2.71
C ASP A 29 -13.43 10.87 2.16
N HIS A 30 -14.41 10.88 1.27
CA HIS A 30 -15.04 12.05 0.70
C HIS A 30 -16.33 12.31 1.48
N ASP A 31 -16.22 12.75 2.72
CA ASP A 31 -17.40 13.15 3.47
C ASP A 31 -17.92 14.50 2.99
N GLY A 32 -19.14 14.49 2.46
CA GLY A 32 -19.93 15.68 2.15
C GLY A 32 -20.31 16.52 3.37
N HIS A 33 -20.03 16.06 4.60
CA HIS A 33 -20.18 16.84 5.81
C HIS A 33 -19.09 16.50 6.83
N ARG A 34 -18.25 17.50 7.13
CA ARG A 34 -17.33 17.66 8.28
C ARG A 34 -17.22 16.45 9.23
N THR A 35 -16.50 15.41 8.83
CA THR A 35 -15.95 14.46 9.80
C THR A 35 -14.83 15.16 10.57
N ARG A 36 -14.94 15.16 11.90
CA ARG A 36 -13.86 15.61 12.79
C ARG A 36 -12.63 14.77 12.47
N HIS A 37 -11.66 15.38 11.82
CA HIS A 37 -10.33 14.80 11.64
C HIS A 37 -9.81 14.36 12.99
N THR A 38 -9.53 13.07 13.17
CA THR A 38 -8.52 12.68 14.16
C THR A 38 -7.22 13.28 13.62
N PRO A 39 -6.67 14.34 14.26
CA PRO A 39 -5.48 14.99 13.72
C PRO A 39 -4.39 13.93 13.65
N PHE A 40 -3.81 13.76 12.45
CA PHE A 40 -2.66 12.91 12.27
C PHE A 40 -1.58 13.39 13.25
N LEU A 41 -1.19 12.53 14.19
CA LEU A 41 -0.44 12.88 15.41
C LEU A 41 1.00 13.33 15.15
N PHE A 42 1.35 13.60 13.89
CA PHE A 42 2.65 14.07 13.45
C PHE A 42 3.14 15.27 14.26
N GLY A 43 2.23 16.21 14.59
CA GLY A 43 2.56 17.40 15.36
C GLY A 43 3.06 17.10 16.77
N LEU A 44 2.57 16.03 17.41
CA LEU A 44 2.97 15.67 18.78
C LEU A 44 4.47 15.32 18.85
N VAL A 45 4.97 14.61 17.85
CA VAL A 45 6.37 14.15 17.78
C VAL A 45 7.35 15.33 17.68
N PHE A 46 6.90 16.50 17.23
CA PHE A 46 7.74 17.71 17.12
C PHE A 46 7.60 18.70 18.27
N THR A 47 6.85 18.37 19.33
CA THR A 47 6.64 19.31 20.45
C THR A 47 7.84 19.38 21.38
N CYS A 48 8.23 18.25 21.99
CA CYS A 48 9.39 18.14 22.87
C CYS A 48 9.96 16.72 22.88
N ARG A 49 11.15 16.56 23.46
CA ARG A 49 11.84 15.25 23.52
C ARG A 49 11.07 14.18 24.28
N THR A 50 10.37 14.54 25.36
CA THR A 50 9.59 13.59 26.16
C THR A 50 8.42 13.03 25.36
N ILE A 51 7.62 13.93 24.76
CA ILE A 51 6.49 13.54 23.91
C ILE A 51 6.97 12.78 22.68
N TYR A 52 8.11 13.14 22.09
CA TYR A 52 8.74 12.38 21.02
C TYR A 52 8.94 10.91 21.42
N CYS A 53 9.57 10.65 22.57
CA CYS A 53 9.86 9.29 23.03
C CYS A 53 8.57 8.47 23.25
N GLU A 54 7.50 9.10 23.72
CA GLU A 54 6.22 8.44 23.99
C GLU A 54 5.39 8.22 22.71
N ALA A 55 5.39 9.20 21.80
CA ALA A 55 4.48 9.23 20.66
C ALA A 55 5.07 8.63 19.37
N VAL A 56 6.39 8.48 19.25
CA VAL A 56 7.02 8.03 17.99
C VAL A 56 6.55 6.63 17.59
N LEU A 57 6.48 5.67 18.51
CA LEU A 57 6.00 4.33 18.21
C LEU A 57 4.52 4.33 17.81
N LEU A 58 3.70 5.16 18.49
CA LEU A 58 2.30 5.33 18.14
C LEU A 58 2.17 5.88 16.71
N LEU A 59 3.01 6.84 16.32
CA LEU A 59 3.05 7.37 14.96
C LEU A 59 3.33 6.26 13.93
N TYR A 60 4.39 5.47 14.12
CA TYR A 60 4.72 4.37 13.20
C TYR A 60 3.63 3.30 13.14
N SER A 61 2.93 3.04 14.26
CA SER A 61 1.85 2.05 14.29
C SER A 61 0.53 2.49 13.66
N THR A 62 0.32 3.81 13.52
CA THR A 62 -0.93 4.39 12.99
C THR A 62 -0.78 4.97 11.60
N ALA A 63 0.46 5.23 11.15
CA ALA A 63 0.75 5.73 9.83
C ALA A 63 0.63 4.63 8.74
N GLN A 64 0.23 5.07 7.55
CA GLN A 64 0.30 4.28 6.32
C GLN A 64 1.58 4.66 5.57
N PHE A 65 2.47 3.70 5.35
CA PHE A 65 3.71 3.91 4.62
C PHE A 65 3.55 3.47 3.17
N ILE A 66 3.74 4.40 2.23
CA ILE A 66 3.57 4.15 0.80
C ILE A 66 4.95 4.15 0.14
N PHE A 67 5.30 3.04 -0.50
CA PHE A 67 6.56 2.88 -1.21
C PHE A 67 6.33 2.66 -2.69
N ASN A 68 7.04 3.44 -3.51
CA ASN A 68 6.92 3.38 -4.97
C ASN A 68 8.14 2.70 -5.64
N SER A 69 9.13 2.26 -4.85
CA SER A 69 10.35 1.64 -5.37
C SER A 69 11.06 0.77 -4.33
N ALA A 70 11.78 -0.26 -4.79
CA ALA A 70 12.64 -1.09 -3.94
C ALA A 70 13.68 -0.25 -3.17
N ASN A 71 14.30 0.72 -3.85
CA ASN A 71 15.29 1.60 -3.22
C ASN A 71 14.71 2.44 -2.08
N SER A 72 13.46 2.91 -2.20
CA SER A 72 12.80 3.65 -1.12
C SER A 72 12.52 2.79 0.10
N ILE A 73 12.21 1.50 -0.09
CA ILE A 73 12.04 0.51 0.98
C ILE A 73 13.36 0.31 1.71
N ILE A 74 14.40 -0.08 0.99
CA ILE A 74 15.73 -0.36 1.57
C ILE A 74 16.27 0.87 2.28
N ARG A 75 16.14 2.06 1.68
CA ARG A 75 16.59 3.30 2.31
C ARG A 75 15.84 3.58 3.60
N PHE A 76 14.52 3.40 3.61
CA PHE A 76 13.70 3.56 4.80
C PHE A 76 14.11 2.60 5.91
N LEU A 77 14.27 1.30 5.59
CA LEU A 77 14.72 0.29 6.56
C LEU A 77 16.12 0.56 7.10
N ARG A 78 17.02 1.15 6.30
CA ARG A 78 18.36 1.52 6.78
C ARG A 78 18.36 2.75 7.70
N THR A 79 17.42 3.67 7.50
CA THR A 79 17.37 4.93 8.27
C THR A 79 16.54 4.84 9.54
N THR A 80 15.54 3.97 9.55
CA THR A 80 14.59 3.83 10.65
C THR A 80 15.14 2.84 11.68
N SER A 81 14.92 3.07 12.98
CA SER A 81 15.37 2.11 14.01
C SER A 81 14.55 0.81 13.95
N LYS A 82 15.12 -0.28 14.46
CA LYS A 82 14.44 -1.59 14.49
C LYS A 82 13.11 -1.55 15.26
N ASP A 83 13.05 -0.81 16.36
CA ASP A 83 11.82 -0.68 17.15
C ASP A 83 10.71 0.02 16.36
N PHE A 84 11.07 1.05 15.57
CA PHE A 84 10.11 1.77 14.75
C PHE A 84 9.66 0.92 13.57
N GLN A 85 10.56 0.14 12.95
CA GLN A 85 10.20 -0.82 11.90
C GLN A 85 9.22 -1.87 12.43
N ALA A 86 9.50 -2.45 13.59
CA ALA A 86 8.66 -3.46 14.22
C ALA A 86 7.27 -2.94 14.60
N ALA A 87 7.12 -1.63 14.83
CA ALA A 87 5.84 -1.00 15.16
C ALA A 87 4.93 -0.77 13.94
N ILE A 88 5.45 -0.86 12.70
CA ILE A 88 4.67 -0.58 11.48
C ILE A 88 3.57 -1.62 11.29
N ARG A 89 2.35 -1.13 11.03
CA ARG A 89 1.17 -1.99 10.84
C ARG A 89 0.54 -1.91 9.45
N HIS A 90 0.82 -0.86 8.69
CA HIS A 90 0.17 -0.60 7.41
C HIS A 90 1.16 -0.15 6.34
N VAL A 91 1.30 -0.95 5.29
CA VAL A 91 2.19 -0.69 4.15
C VAL A 91 1.41 -0.75 2.84
N GLU A 92 1.72 0.18 1.93
CA GLU A 92 1.28 0.19 0.54
C GLU A 92 2.51 0.11 -0.37
N LEU A 93 2.52 -0.86 -1.27
CA LEU A 93 3.59 -1.14 -2.22
C LEU A 93 3.08 -0.87 -3.63
N ASN A 94 3.59 0.18 -4.27
CA ASN A 94 3.36 0.48 -5.67
C ASN A 94 4.62 0.10 -6.45
N HIS A 95 4.58 -1.00 -7.19
CA HIS A 95 5.73 -1.47 -7.96
C HIS A 95 5.38 -1.64 -9.44
N ILE A 96 6.30 -1.22 -10.29
CA ILE A 96 6.25 -1.41 -11.74
C ILE A 96 7.48 -2.25 -12.09
N MET A 97 7.25 -3.46 -12.57
CA MET A 97 8.33 -4.37 -12.95
C MET A 97 9.09 -3.85 -14.16
N TYR A 98 10.36 -4.23 -14.26
CA TYR A 98 11.17 -3.90 -15.42
C TYR A 98 10.63 -4.64 -16.65
N ASN A 99 10.56 -3.95 -17.78
CA ASN A 99 10.00 -4.53 -19.00
C ASN A 99 10.91 -5.61 -19.60
N GLU A 100 10.31 -6.64 -20.22
CA GLU A 100 11.10 -7.69 -20.86
C GLU A 100 12.01 -7.10 -21.96
N PRO A 101 13.35 -7.24 -21.82
CA PRO A 101 14.29 -6.63 -22.76
C PRO A 101 14.28 -7.39 -24.09
N ARG A 102 14.19 -6.63 -25.19
CA ARG A 102 14.28 -7.19 -26.55
C ARG A 102 15.67 -7.69 -26.89
N LEU A 103 16.70 -7.06 -26.33
CA LEU A 103 18.10 -7.40 -26.54
C LEU A 103 18.66 -8.08 -25.28
N THR A 104 19.40 -9.17 -25.49
CA THR A 104 19.99 -9.99 -24.42
C THR A 104 20.92 -9.18 -23.51
N GLU A 105 21.58 -8.14 -24.04
CA GLU A 105 22.46 -7.24 -23.30
C GLU A 105 21.76 -6.47 -22.17
N PHE A 106 20.44 -6.25 -22.27
CA PHE A 106 19.67 -5.58 -21.22
C PHE A 106 19.08 -6.52 -20.17
N ARG A 107 19.16 -7.84 -20.38
CA ARG A 107 18.70 -8.86 -19.42
C ARG A 107 19.33 -8.73 -18.02
N PRO A 108 20.63 -8.41 -17.85
CA PRO A 108 21.22 -8.19 -16.53
C PRO A 108 20.56 -7.04 -15.74
N PHE A 109 20.01 -6.02 -16.41
CA PHE A 109 19.32 -4.92 -15.71
C PHE A 109 17.97 -5.36 -15.18
N LYS A 110 17.22 -6.15 -15.96
CA LYS A 110 15.97 -6.76 -15.48
C LYS A 110 16.22 -7.66 -14.28
N ILE A 111 17.17 -8.59 -14.38
CA ILE A 111 17.51 -9.51 -13.28
C ILE A 111 17.89 -8.72 -12.02
N ARG A 112 18.72 -7.68 -12.14
CA ARG A 112 19.08 -6.83 -11.00
C ARG A 112 17.87 -6.12 -10.39
N SER A 113 16.94 -5.64 -11.21
CA SER A 113 15.70 -5.01 -10.75
C SER A 113 14.81 -6.00 -9.99
N ASP A 114 14.65 -7.22 -10.52
CA ASP A 114 13.80 -8.24 -9.92
C ASP A 114 14.39 -8.73 -8.58
N ILE A 115 15.71 -8.95 -8.53
CA ILE A 115 16.42 -9.28 -7.28
C ILE A 115 16.29 -8.15 -6.27
N ALA A 116 16.46 -6.89 -6.69
CA ALA A 116 16.32 -5.74 -5.79
C ALA A 116 14.90 -5.64 -5.21
N TRP A 117 13.88 -5.94 -6.02
CA TRP A 117 12.49 -6.00 -5.57
C TRP A 117 12.24 -7.13 -4.58
N TYR A 118 12.73 -8.34 -4.90
CA TYR A 118 12.64 -9.50 -4.02
C TYR A 118 13.28 -9.21 -2.65
N ASN A 119 14.53 -8.76 -2.64
CA ASN A 119 15.27 -8.46 -1.41
C ASN A 119 14.59 -7.36 -0.60
N ALA A 120 14.04 -6.33 -1.26
CA ALA A 120 13.30 -5.28 -0.57
C ALA A 120 12.02 -5.80 0.12
N CYS A 121 11.30 -6.72 -0.52
CA CYS A 121 10.13 -7.35 0.10
C CYS A 121 10.54 -8.26 1.26
N GLU A 122 11.61 -9.03 1.12
CA GLU A 122 12.15 -9.90 2.17
C GLU A 122 12.62 -9.10 3.40
N GLU A 123 13.42 -8.05 3.19
CA GLU A 123 13.85 -7.16 4.27
C GLU A 123 12.66 -6.47 4.93
N MET A 124 11.66 -6.02 4.16
CA MET A 124 10.47 -5.38 4.72
C MET A 124 9.62 -6.37 5.55
N ALA A 125 9.37 -7.57 5.02
CA ALA A 125 8.56 -8.58 5.68
C ALA A 125 9.20 -9.03 7.00
N SER A 126 10.53 -9.18 7.02
CA SER A 126 11.28 -9.52 8.23
C SER A 126 11.38 -8.36 9.24
N ALA A 127 11.47 -7.11 8.77
CA ALA A 127 11.57 -5.93 9.64
C ALA A 127 10.24 -5.53 10.27
N CYS A 128 9.15 -5.56 9.49
CA CYS A 128 7.81 -5.12 9.90
C CYS A 128 7.02 -6.27 10.55
N VAL A 129 7.50 -6.78 11.68
CA VAL A 129 6.91 -7.95 12.34
C VAL A 129 5.46 -7.73 12.80
N SER A 130 5.03 -6.49 13.05
CA SER A 130 3.64 -6.18 13.41
C SER A 130 2.76 -5.81 12.22
N LEU A 131 3.18 -6.11 10.99
CA LEU A 131 2.42 -5.77 9.79
C LEU A 131 1.06 -6.47 9.80
N LYS A 132 -0.01 -5.68 9.67
CA LYS A 132 -1.39 -6.18 9.66
C LYS A 132 -2.08 -5.97 8.33
N VAL A 133 -1.79 -4.84 7.69
CA VAL A 133 -2.47 -4.37 6.49
C VAL A 133 -1.43 -4.16 5.40
N LEU A 134 -1.56 -4.90 4.31
CA LEU A 134 -0.73 -4.73 3.11
C LEU A 134 -1.61 -4.39 1.92
N HIS A 135 -1.22 -3.35 1.19
CA HIS A 135 -1.79 -3.06 -0.13
C HIS A 135 -0.68 -3.16 -1.17
N VAL A 136 -0.92 -3.87 -2.25
CA VAL A 136 0.04 -4.04 -3.33
C VAL A 136 -0.60 -3.66 -4.64
N ARG A 137 0.00 -2.72 -5.33
CA ARG A 137 -0.29 -2.42 -6.72
C ARG A 137 0.94 -2.78 -7.55
N LEU A 138 0.84 -3.88 -8.29
CA LEU A 138 1.94 -4.43 -9.07
C LEU A 138 1.60 -4.38 -10.56
N ALA A 139 2.41 -3.65 -11.33
CA ALA A 139 2.35 -3.72 -12.79
C ALA A 139 3.39 -4.72 -13.30
N ILE A 140 2.91 -5.84 -13.83
CA ILE A 140 3.75 -6.97 -14.28
C ILE A 140 4.11 -6.75 -15.76
N TYR A 141 5.41 -6.78 -16.04
CA TYR A 141 5.95 -6.66 -17.41
C TYR A 141 6.84 -7.85 -17.82
N ASP A 142 6.66 -8.98 -17.14
CA ASP A 142 7.37 -10.23 -17.44
C ASP A 142 6.78 -10.95 -18.64
N TRP A 143 7.66 -11.54 -19.45
CA TRP A 143 7.27 -12.38 -20.58
C TRP A 143 8.34 -13.43 -20.91
N PRO A 144 7.98 -14.69 -21.21
CA PRO A 144 6.65 -15.30 -21.13
C PRO A 144 6.27 -15.66 -19.68
N ILE A 145 4.98 -15.61 -19.38
CA ILE A 145 4.42 -15.82 -18.03
C ILE A 145 3.05 -16.49 -18.13
N ARG A 146 2.71 -17.40 -17.20
CA ARG A 146 1.41 -18.08 -17.15
C ARG A 146 0.41 -17.36 -16.26
N LEU A 147 0.90 -16.47 -15.39
CA LEU A 147 0.16 -15.74 -14.38
C LEU A 147 -0.38 -16.72 -13.33
N GLU A 148 0.54 -17.50 -12.77
CA GLU A 148 0.28 -18.50 -11.74
C GLU A 148 1.04 -18.12 -10.46
N ILE A 149 0.43 -18.39 -9.30
CA ILE A 149 1.08 -18.14 -8.00
C ILE A 149 2.24 -19.13 -7.84
N GLY A 150 3.38 -18.65 -7.38
CA GLY A 150 4.64 -19.40 -7.29
C GLY A 150 5.61 -19.08 -8.43
N GLU A 151 5.16 -18.37 -9.48
CA GLU A 151 6.08 -17.78 -10.45
C GLU A 151 6.89 -16.62 -9.81
N LEU A 152 8.06 -16.31 -10.39
CA LEU A 152 9.04 -15.36 -9.84
C LEU A 152 8.45 -13.99 -9.47
N TRP A 153 7.49 -13.48 -10.24
CA TRP A 153 6.84 -12.19 -9.98
C TRP A 153 6.02 -12.18 -8.68
N SER A 154 5.47 -13.34 -8.28
CA SER A 154 4.57 -13.49 -7.13
C SER A 154 5.32 -13.82 -5.84
N MET A 155 6.50 -14.43 -5.95
CA MET A 155 7.33 -14.86 -4.81
C MET A 155 7.59 -13.73 -3.78
N PRO A 156 7.96 -12.49 -4.17
CA PRO A 156 8.16 -11.41 -3.21
C PRO A 156 6.91 -11.08 -2.37
N LEU A 157 5.71 -11.27 -2.93
CA LEU A 157 4.46 -10.98 -2.24
C LEU A 157 4.11 -12.06 -1.21
N LEU A 158 4.36 -13.32 -1.55
CA LEU A 158 4.09 -14.46 -0.67
C LEU A 158 4.90 -14.40 0.64
N LEU A 159 6.07 -13.75 0.63
CA LEU A 159 6.88 -13.53 1.82
C LEU A 159 6.06 -12.90 2.96
N PHE A 160 5.20 -11.92 2.66
CA PHE A 160 4.39 -11.26 3.68
C PHE A 160 3.29 -12.16 4.29
N GLY A 161 2.88 -13.22 3.59
CA GLY A 161 1.90 -14.18 4.10
C GLY A 161 2.48 -15.22 5.05
N HIS A 162 3.80 -15.43 5.02
CA HIS A 162 4.46 -16.44 5.84
C HIS A 162 4.88 -15.94 7.23
N TYR A 163 5.05 -14.63 7.41
CA TYR A 163 5.38 -14.06 8.71
C TYR A 163 4.13 -13.94 9.60
N ASP A 164 4.24 -14.40 10.85
CA ASP A 164 3.23 -14.29 11.93
C ASP A 164 1.83 -14.87 11.64
N GLY A 165 1.75 -15.92 10.81
CA GLY A 165 0.49 -16.61 10.51
C GLY A 165 -0.46 -15.84 9.58
N GLY A 166 0.06 -14.84 8.86
CA GLY A 166 -0.64 -14.12 7.80
C GLY A 166 -1.12 -12.72 8.22
N LEU A 167 -1.60 -11.97 7.23
CA LEU A 167 -2.04 -10.59 7.40
C LEU A 167 -3.50 -10.51 7.85
N ASP A 168 -3.85 -9.46 8.61
CA ASP A 168 -5.25 -9.15 8.92
C ASP A 168 -5.99 -8.65 7.67
N TYR A 169 -5.27 -7.99 6.76
CA TYR A 169 -5.78 -7.55 5.46
C TYR A 169 -4.68 -7.54 4.40
N ALA A 170 -4.96 -8.11 3.23
CA ALA A 170 -4.16 -7.97 2.02
C ALA A 170 -5.05 -7.51 0.86
N GLY A 171 -4.70 -6.38 0.24
CA GLY A 171 -5.35 -5.86 -0.96
C GLY A 171 -4.38 -5.91 -2.12
N ILE A 172 -4.68 -6.69 -3.17
CA ILE A 172 -3.75 -6.88 -4.29
C ILE A 172 -4.41 -6.41 -5.57
N GLN A 173 -3.69 -5.56 -6.31
CA GLN A 173 -4.07 -5.06 -7.60
C GLN A 173 -2.94 -5.34 -8.60
N LEU A 174 -3.21 -6.24 -9.54
CA LEU A 174 -2.31 -6.62 -10.61
C LEU A 174 -2.70 -5.87 -11.89
N GLN A 175 -1.70 -5.37 -12.61
CA GLN A 175 -1.88 -4.70 -13.89
C GLN A 175 -1.00 -5.38 -14.93
N MET A 176 -1.62 -5.99 -15.94
CA MET A 176 -0.90 -6.60 -17.06
C MET A 176 -1.73 -6.53 -18.35
N ARG A 177 -1.17 -5.96 -19.42
CA ARG A 177 -1.92 -5.69 -20.67
C ARG A 177 -2.37 -6.93 -21.45
N ARG A 178 -1.75 -8.09 -21.26
CA ARG A 178 -1.96 -9.28 -22.10
C ARG A 178 -3.03 -10.25 -21.58
N PHE A 179 -3.40 -10.16 -20.31
CA PHE A 179 -4.45 -10.99 -19.72
C PHE A 179 -5.74 -10.19 -19.55
N GLN A 180 -6.88 -10.88 -19.63
CA GLN A 180 -8.17 -10.30 -19.32
C GLN A 180 -8.26 -9.96 -17.83
N ASP A 181 -9.01 -8.90 -17.51
CA ASP A 181 -9.19 -8.43 -16.14
C ASP A 181 -9.77 -9.50 -15.21
N ASP A 182 -10.63 -10.39 -15.73
CA ASP A 182 -11.22 -11.48 -14.93
C ASP A 182 -10.18 -12.50 -14.46
N LYS A 183 -9.19 -12.81 -15.31
CA LYS A 183 -8.08 -13.69 -14.92
C LYS A 183 -7.18 -13.00 -13.89
N LEU A 184 -6.89 -11.71 -14.07
CA LEU A 184 -6.12 -10.93 -13.09
C LEU A 184 -6.81 -10.90 -11.73
N ARG A 185 -8.12 -10.62 -11.69
CA ARG A 185 -8.94 -10.62 -10.46
C ARG A 185 -8.97 -11.98 -9.76
N THR A 186 -8.99 -13.07 -10.53
CA THR A 186 -8.94 -14.42 -9.97
C THR A 186 -7.62 -14.67 -9.26
N VAL A 187 -6.51 -14.27 -9.90
CA VAL A 187 -5.15 -14.42 -9.33
C VAL A 187 -4.93 -13.47 -8.15
N GLU A 188 -5.42 -12.24 -8.23
CA GLU A 188 -5.45 -11.28 -7.12
C GLU A 188 -6.12 -11.92 -5.89
N ARG A 189 -7.34 -12.43 -6.04
CA ARG A 189 -8.09 -13.08 -4.95
C ARG A 189 -7.36 -14.29 -4.38
N ALA A 190 -6.77 -15.12 -5.24
CA ALA A 190 -6.00 -16.28 -4.79
C ALA A 190 -4.75 -15.88 -3.99
N LEU A 191 -4.08 -14.79 -4.37
CA LEU A 191 -2.98 -14.23 -3.57
C LEU A 191 -3.49 -13.64 -2.25
N GLU A 192 -4.59 -12.89 -2.26
CA GLU A 192 -5.21 -12.33 -1.04
C GLU A 192 -5.56 -13.45 -0.06
N GLN A 193 -6.17 -14.54 -0.55
CA GLN A 193 -6.51 -15.71 0.26
C GLN A 193 -5.28 -16.41 0.85
N THR A 194 -4.18 -16.48 0.08
CA THR A 194 -2.94 -17.12 0.51
C THR A 194 -2.23 -16.30 1.58
N MET A 195 -2.32 -14.96 1.51
CA MET A 195 -1.58 -14.05 2.39
C MET A 195 -2.35 -13.65 3.65
N MET A 196 -3.69 -13.67 3.61
CA MET A 196 -4.53 -13.29 4.74
C MET A 196 -4.77 -14.45 5.71
N LYS A 197 -5.03 -14.11 6.98
CA LYS A 197 -5.57 -15.07 7.95
C LYS A 197 -6.92 -15.61 7.45
N PRO A 198 -7.18 -16.94 7.50
CA PRO A 198 -8.39 -17.54 6.97
C PRO A 198 -9.70 -16.91 7.49
N LYS A 199 -9.75 -16.60 8.80
CA LYS A 199 -10.91 -15.95 9.44
C LYS A 199 -11.15 -14.53 8.90
N MET A 200 -10.08 -13.77 8.71
CA MET A 200 -10.19 -12.39 8.22
C MET A 200 -10.60 -12.35 6.75
N PHE A 201 -10.13 -13.33 5.96
CA PHE A 201 -10.57 -13.49 4.58
C PHE A 201 -12.07 -13.80 4.50
N GLN A 202 -12.57 -14.72 5.32
CA GLN A 202 -14.00 -15.04 5.39
C GLN A 202 -14.86 -13.83 5.75
N ILE A 203 -14.50 -13.08 6.80
CA ILE A 203 -15.22 -11.87 7.21
C ILE A 203 -15.31 -10.87 6.05
N ARG A 204 -14.20 -10.67 5.31
CA ARG A 204 -14.17 -9.76 4.15
C ARG A 204 -15.08 -10.23 3.02
N GLU A 205 -15.08 -11.53 2.72
CA GLU A 205 -15.93 -12.08 1.67
C GLU A 205 -17.42 -12.03 2.07
N ASP A 206 -17.75 -12.26 3.35
CA ASP A 206 -19.10 -12.07 3.89
C ASP A 206 -19.55 -10.61 3.82
N GLU A 207 -18.65 -9.66 4.14
CA GLU A 207 -18.89 -8.22 3.96
C GLU A 207 -19.11 -7.83 2.49
N ARG A 208 -18.40 -8.47 1.55
CA ARG A 208 -18.59 -8.26 0.11
C ARG A 208 -19.92 -8.83 -0.35
N LEU A 209 -20.21 -10.07 0.01
CA LEU A 209 -21.46 -10.76 -0.33
C LEU A 209 -22.67 -10.00 0.23
N SER A 210 -22.60 -9.56 1.49
CA SER A 210 -23.67 -8.76 2.09
C SER A 210 -23.90 -7.43 1.36
N LYS A 211 -22.84 -6.75 0.89
CA LYS A 211 -22.96 -5.54 0.06
C LYS A 211 -23.60 -5.83 -1.30
N GLU A 212 -23.23 -6.93 -1.95
CA GLU A 212 -23.82 -7.37 -3.21
C GLU A 212 -25.31 -7.70 -3.05
N LEU A 213 -25.67 -8.41 -1.97
CA LEU A 213 -27.05 -8.76 -1.63
C LEU A 213 -27.90 -7.55 -1.21
N MET A 214 -27.32 -6.58 -0.49
CA MET A 214 -28.02 -5.34 -0.12
C MET A 214 -28.30 -4.43 -1.32
N GLY A 215 -27.57 -4.60 -2.43
CA GLY A 215 -27.69 -3.78 -3.64
C GLY A 215 -27.34 -2.31 -3.40
N PRO A 216 -27.58 -1.43 -4.39
CA PRO A 216 -27.35 -0.01 -4.23
C PRO A 216 -28.27 0.56 -3.14
N ILE A 217 -27.68 0.96 -2.02
CA ILE A 217 -28.39 1.64 -0.92
C ILE A 217 -28.94 2.96 -1.48
N LYS A 218 -30.24 2.98 -1.81
CA LYS A 218 -30.93 4.20 -2.23
C LYS A 218 -30.80 5.22 -1.10
N ALA A 219 -30.20 6.37 -1.41
CA ALA A 219 -29.91 7.47 -0.47
C ALA A 219 -31.12 7.96 0.38
N LYS A 220 -32.35 7.56 0.04
CA LYS A 220 -33.55 7.78 0.86
C LYS A 220 -33.53 7.06 2.22
N LYS A 221 -32.70 6.03 2.41
CA LYS A 221 -32.56 5.31 3.69
C LYS A 221 -31.52 5.89 4.64
N VAL A 222 -30.76 6.91 4.22
CA VAL A 222 -29.91 7.68 5.14
C VAL A 222 -30.84 8.62 5.89
N LEU A 223 -30.99 8.39 7.20
CA LEU A 223 -31.83 9.16 8.11
C LEU A 223 -31.64 10.67 7.86
N LYS A 224 -32.71 11.35 7.44
CA LYS A 224 -32.76 12.82 7.50
C LYS A 224 -32.89 13.20 8.97
N ILE A 225 -31.90 13.88 9.51
CA ILE A 225 -32.08 14.67 10.73
C ILE A 225 -33.05 15.78 10.34
N VAL A 226 -34.28 15.68 10.86
CA VAL A 226 -35.25 16.77 10.82
C VAL A 226 -34.79 17.77 11.89
N VAL A 227 -34.57 19.01 11.47
CA VAL A 227 -34.24 20.15 12.35
C VAL A 227 -35.42 20.45 13.25
#